data_AF-A0A257B3D9-F1
#
_entry.id   AF-A0A257B3D9-F1
#
_cell.length_a   1.000
_cell.length_b   1.000
_cell.length_c   1.000
_cell.angle_alpha   90.00
_cell.angle_beta   90.00
_cell.angle_gamma   90.00
#
_symmetry.space_group_name_H-M   'P 1'
#
loop_
_entity.id
_entity.type
_entity.pdbx_description
1 polymer ?
#
loop_
_entity_poly.entity_id
_entity_poly.type
_entity_poly.pdbx_seq_one_letter_code
_entity_poly.pdbx_strand_id
1 'polypeptide(L)'
;MVELPRVGQALFGLAGVIAGLGSFLTPWLIAPALLGAYASFVAYRRARREPARFGGLGFARAGVALSSLALPGLLLFGGYQAHRWQVGRQESAQAASRARMLELSLAIQAYQRERRALPSPQLTELRAAGLAHGPMTDSWGRSLRYRPTGELAAASPSAAPLLTQYSIVSAGADGEFGTADDLVLRDGVFMPAPQASDKEFH
;
A
#
# COMPACT_ATOMS: atom_id res chain seq x y z
N MET A 1 -38.85 32.47 -34.37
CA MET A 1 -37.53 31.88 -34.06
C MET A 1 -37.76 30.58 -33.32
N VAL A 2 -37.42 29.44 -33.94
CA VAL A 2 -37.58 28.11 -33.33
C VAL A 2 -36.35 27.86 -32.45
N GLU A 3 -36.49 27.92 -31.13
CA GLU A 3 -35.42 27.53 -30.22
C GLU A 3 -35.29 26.00 -30.26
N LEU A 4 -34.16 25.50 -30.78
CA LEU A 4 -33.86 24.07 -30.76
C LEU A 4 -33.79 23.58 -29.29
N PRO A 5 -34.45 22.46 -28.95
CA PRO A 5 -34.43 21.94 -27.59
C PRO A 5 -33.01 21.52 -27.19
N ARG A 6 -32.59 21.87 -25.97
CA ARG A 6 -31.30 21.51 -25.35
C ARG A 6 -31.24 20.01 -24.98
N VAL A 7 -31.42 19.13 -25.97
CA VAL A 7 -31.36 17.66 -25.84
C VAL A 7 -29.92 17.18 -25.56
N GLY A 8 -28.92 17.96 -25.97
CA GLY A 8 -27.50 17.59 -25.90
C GLY A 8 -27.00 17.23 -24.49
N GLN A 9 -27.43 17.94 -23.44
CA GLN A 9 -26.92 17.69 -22.09
C GLN A 9 -27.39 16.35 -21.49
N ALA A 10 -28.60 15.90 -21.84
CA ALA A 10 -29.13 14.63 -21.38
C ALA A 10 -28.47 13.43 -22.10
N LEU A 11 -28.19 13.58 -23.39
CA LEU A 11 -27.45 12.58 -24.18
C LEU A 11 -26.00 12.43 -23.67
N PHE A 12 -25.33 13.54 -23.34
CA PHE A 12 -23.98 13.49 -22.76
C PHE A 12 -23.95 12.82 -21.38
N GLY A 13 -24.96 13.05 -20.53
CA GLY A 13 -25.06 12.38 -19.23
C GLY A 13 -25.27 10.86 -19.36
N LEU A 14 -26.12 10.44 -20.30
CA LEU A 14 -26.41 9.02 -20.54
C LEU A 14 -25.23 8.30 -21.19
N ALA A 15 -24.54 8.94 -22.15
CA ALA A 15 -23.31 8.43 -22.75
C ALA A 15 -22.18 8.29 -21.72
N GLY A 16 -22.02 9.25 -20.79
CA GLY A 16 -21.04 9.17 -19.71
C GLY A 16 -21.30 8.02 -18.74
N VAL A 17 -22.56 7.73 -18.43
CA VAL A 17 -22.95 6.60 -17.55
C VAL A 17 -22.72 5.26 -18.26
N ILE A 18 -23.05 5.15 -19.56
CA ILE A 18 -22.79 3.93 -20.35
C ILE A 18 -21.28 3.69 -20.52
N ALA A 19 -20.49 4.73 -20.78
CA ALA A 19 -19.05 4.64 -20.84
C ALA A 19 -18.44 4.23 -19.48
N GLY A 20 -19.00 4.72 -18.37
CA GLY A 20 -18.61 4.28 -17.01
C GLY A 20 -18.97 2.83 -16.72
N LEU A 21 -20.17 2.37 -17.11
CA LEU A 21 -20.63 0.98 -16.97
C LEU A 21 -19.85 -0.01 -17.85
N GLY A 22 -19.41 0.41 -19.04
CA GLY A 22 -18.55 -0.40 -19.91
C GLY A 22 -17.10 -0.51 -19.42
N SER A 23 -16.72 0.26 -18.40
CA SER A 23 -15.34 0.42 -17.97
C SER A 23 -15.03 -0.23 -16.61
N PHE A 24 -15.48 -1.46 -16.41
CA PHE A 24 -15.08 -2.27 -15.25
C PHE A 24 -13.57 -2.59 -15.20
N LEU A 25 -12.81 -2.28 -16.26
CA LEU A 25 -11.39 -2.66 -16.39
C LEU A 25 -10.40 -1.53 -16.09
N THR A 26 -10.82 -0.27 -15.97
CA THR A 26 -9.88 0.86 -15.97
C THR A 26 -10.17 1.86 -14.84
N PRO A 27 -9.32 1.95 -13.80
CA PRO A 27 -9.53 2.85 -12.66
C PRO A 27 -9.54 4.34 -13.03
N TRP A 28 -9.00 4.70 -14.21
CA TRP A 28 -9.03 6.06 -14.74
C TRP A 28 -10.43 6.58 -15.11
N LEU A 29 -11.43 5.70 -15.23
CA LEU A 29 -12.77 6.08 -15.68
C LEU A 29 -13.75 6.38 -14.53
N ILE A 30 -13.27 6.37 -13.27
CA ILE A 30 -14.05 6.82 -12.10
C ILE A 30 -14.35 8.32 -12.19
N ALA A 31 -13.37 9.15 -12.57
CA ALA A 31 -13.55 10.60 -12.71
C ALA A 31 -14.63 11.00 -13.74
N PRO A 32 -14.64 10.46 -14.98
CA PRO A 32 -15.71 10.74 -15.93
C PRO A 32 -17.07 10.17 -15.51
N ALA A 33 -17.12 9.03 -14.80
CA ALA A 33 -18.36 8.51 -14.25
C ALA A 33 -18.98 9.46 -13.20
N LEU A 34 -18.17 10.05 -12.31
CA LEU A 34 -18.61 11.06 -11.34
C LEU A 34 -19.08 12.35 -12.03
N LEU A 35 -18.35 12.81 -13.05
CA LEU A 35 -18.76 13.96 -13.88
C LEU A 35 -20.09 13.73 -14.60
N GLY A 36 -20.30 12.52 -15.14
CA GLY A 36 -21.55 12.14 -15.79
C GLY A 36 -22.74 12.07 -14.82
N ALA A 37 -22.52 11.51 -13.62
CA ALA A 37 -23.53 11.49 -12.56
C ALA A 37 -23.89 12.91 -12.09
N TYR A 38 -22.89 13.78 -11.91
CA TYR A 38 -23.10 15.18 -11.55
C TYR A 38 -23.88 15.95 -12.63
N ALA A 39 -23.52 15.79 -13.90
CA ALA A 39 -24.22 16.42 -15.02
C ALA A 39 -25.69 15.97 -15.12
N SER A 40 -25.94 14.66 -14.95
CA SER A 40 -27.29 14.08 -14.88
C SER A 40 -28.12 14.65 -13.71
N PHE A 41 -27.51 14.82 -12.54
CA PHE A 41 -28.18 15.40 -11.36
C PHE A 41 -28.53 16.87 -11.55
N VAL A 42 -27.62 17.67 -12.11
CA VAL A 42 -27.87 19.09 -12.42
C VAL A 42 -28.96 19.24 -13.48
N ALA A 43 -28.95 18.40 -14.52
CA ALA A 43 -29.98 18.36 -15.55
C ALA A 43 -31.36 17.99 -14.96
N TYR A 44 -31.41 17.01 -14.04
CA TYR A 44 -32.63 16.62 -13.34
C TYR A 44 -33.19 17.76 -12.46
N ARG A 45 -32.33 18.43 -11.68
CA ARG A 45 -32.75 19.59 -10.85
C ARG A 45 -33.27 20.75 -11.70
N ARG A 46 -32.66 21.01 -12.87
CA ARG A 46 -33.12 22.04 -13.81
C ARG A 46 -34.45 21.67 -14.46
N ALA A 47 -34.60 20.43 -14.92
CA ALA A 47 -35.85 19.94 -15.53
C ALA A 47 -37.05 19.97 -14.55
N ARG A 48 -36.81 19.76 -13.25
CA ARG A 48 -37.85 19.91 -12.21
C ARG A 48 -38.30 21.37 -11.99
N ARG A 49 -37.43 22.35 -12.24
CA ARG A 49 -37.73 23.78 -12.03
C ARG A 49 -38.43 24.42 -13.24
N GLU A 50 -38.13 23.97 -14.45
CA GLU A 50 -38.71 24.51 -15.70
C GLU A 50 -39.22 23.39 -16.63
N PRO A 51 -40.36 22.75 -16.33
CA PRO A 51 -40.89 21.64 -17.14
C PRO A 51 -41.33 22.07 -18.54
N ALA A 52 -41.75 23.34 -18.72
CA ALA A 52 -42.24 23.86 -19.99
C ALA A 52 -41.16 24.05 -21.07
N ARG A 53 -39.87 24.08 -20.70
CA ARG A 53 -38.73 24.28 -21.62
C ARG A 53 -37.91 23.02 -21.90
N PHE A 54 -38.12 21.93 -21.16
CA PHE A 54 -37.33 20.70 -21.28
C PHE A 54 -38.20 19.48 -21.63
N GLY A 55 -38.31 19.16 -22.92
CA GLY A 55 -39.01 17.96 -23.42
C GLY A 55 -38.33 16.60 -23.12
N GLY A 56 -37.43 16.52 -22.15
CA GLY A 56 -36.53 15.37 -21.90
C GLY A 56 -36.71 14.67 -20.55
N LEU A 57 -37.84 14.87 -19.86
CA LEU A 57 -38.08 14.41 -18.49
C LEU A 57 -37.94 12.89 -18.31
N GLY A 58 -38.32 12.11 -19.33
CA GLY A 58 -38.14 10.65 -19.35
C GLY A 58 -36.68 10.22 -19.34
N PHE A 59 -35.86 10.84 -20.20
CA PHE A 59 -34.40 10.59 -20.25
C PHE A 59 -33.70 11.02 -18.95
N ALA A 60 -34.12 12.14 -18.34
CA ALA A 60 -33.57 12.58 -17.06
C ALA A 60 -33.89 11.60 -15.91
N ARG A 61 -35.10 11.03 -15.86
CA ARG A 61 -35.46 9.99 -14.88
C ARG A 61 -34.67 8.70 -15.11
N ALA A 62 -34.53 8.27 -16.36
CA ALA A 62 -33.73 7.09 -16.71
C ALA A 62 -32.25 7.28 -16.31
N GLY A 63 -31.67 8.46 -16.57
CA GLY A 63 -30.29 8.78 -16.19
C GLY A 63 -30.07 8.80 -14.68
N VAL A 64 -31.02 9.33 -13.90
CA VAL A 64 -30.96 9.29 -12.42
C VAL A 64 -31.08 7.87 -11.89
N ALA A 65 -32.02 7.07 -12.42
CA ALA A 65 -32.19 5.67 -12.03
C ALA A 65 -30.93 4.85 -12.33
N LEU A 66 -30.37 4.97 -13.53
CA LEU A 66 -29.11 4.31 -13.92
C LEU A 66 -27.94 4.76 -13.06
N SER A 67 -27.81 6.07 -12.78
CA SER A 67 -26.73 6.58 -11.93
C SER A 67 -26.86 6.10 -10.49
N SER A 68 -28.07 6.01 -9.95
CA SER A 68 -28.31 5.52 -8.58
C SER A 68 -27.98 4.05 -8.40
N LEU A 69 -28.06 3.25 -9.47
CA LEU A 69 -27.68 1.84 -9.49
C LEU A 69 -26.19 1.63 -9.77
N ALA A 70 -25.61 2.45 -10.66
CA ALA A 70 -24.21 2.32 -11.07
C ALA A 70 -23.22 2.84 -10.01
N LEU A 71 -23.54 3.94 -9.33
CA LEU A 71 -22.64 4.57 -8.34
C LEU A 71 -22.25 3.63 -7.18
N PRO A 72 -23.20 2.93 -6.52
CA PRO A 72 -22.85 2.00 -5.45
C PRO A 72 -21.94 0.87 -5.95
N GLY A 73 -22.23 0.32 -7.13
CA GLY A 73 -21.41 -0.75 -7.72
C GLY A 73 -19.99 -0.28 -8.03
N LEU A 74 -19.84 0.93 -8.57
CA LEU A 74 -18.53 1.51 -8.88
C LEU A 74 -17.72 1.81 -7.61
N LEU A 75 -18.39 2.30 -6.56
CA LEU A 75 -17.76 2.59 -5.27
C LEU A 75 -17.29 1.30 -4.57
N LEU A 76 -18.12 0.26 -4.54
CA LEU A 76 -17.77 -1.03 -3.94
C LEU A 76 -16.62 -1.70 -4.69
N PHE A 77 -16.70 -1.73 -6.03
CA PHE A 77 -15.65 -2.33 -6.86
C PHE A 77 -14.34 -1.54 -6.79
N GLY A 78 -14.42 -0.21 -6.86
CA GLY A 78 -13.26 0.68 -6.73
C GLY A 78 -12.59 0.56 -5.36
N GLY A 79 -13.38 0.51 -4.29
CA GLY A 79 -12.88 0.28 -2.92
C GLY A 79 -12.20 -1.06 -2.76
N TYR A 80 -12.80 -2.15 -3.29
CA TYR A 80 -12.21 -3.48 -3.26
C TYR A 80 -10.86 -3.54 -3.98
N GLN A 81 -10.76 -2.95 -5.18
CA GLN A 81 -9.53 -2.93 -5.95
C GLN A 81 -8.43 -2.10 -5.27
N ALA A 82 -8.79 -0.93 -4.72
CA ALA A 82 -7.86 -0.11 -3.96
C ALA A 82 -7.29 -0.88 -2.76
N HIS A 83 -8.16 -1.57 -2.00
CA HIS A 83 -7.74 -2.41 -0.87
C HIS A 83 -6.81 -3.55 -1.33
N ARG A 84 -7.17 -4.30 -2.38
CA ARG A 84 -6.31 -5.38 -2.91
C ARG A 84 -4.95 -4.87 -3.35
N TRP A 85 -4.91 -3.71 -3.99
CA TRP A 85 -3.65 -3.10 -4.43
C TRP A 85 -2.78 -2.64 -3.25
N GLN A 86 -3.39 -2.10 -2.18
CA GLN A 86 -2.68 -1.75 -0.95
C GLN A 86 -2.07 -2.98 -0.28
N VAL A 87 -2.85 -4.06 -0.11
CA VAL A 87 -2.37 -5.33 0.47
C VAL A 87 -1.24 -5.91 -0.38
N GLY A 88 -1.41 -5.99 -1.70
CA GLY A 88 -0.36 -6.51 -2.59
C GLY A 88 0.93 -5.68 -2.55
N ARG A 89 0.83 -4.37 -2.38
CA ARG A 89 2.02 -3.50 -2.17
C ARG A 89 2.70 -3.77 -0.85
N GLN A 90 1.95 -3.94 0.23
CA GLN A 90 2.52 -4.27 1.54
C GLN A 90 3.23 -5.63 1.52
N GLU A 91 2.61 -6.66 0.95
CA GLU A 91 3.21 -7.98 0.81
C GLU A 91 4.49 -7.94 -0.04
N SER A 92 4.47 -7.20 -1.15
CA SER A 92 5.65 -7.04 -2.02
C SER A 92 6.79 -6.32 -1.32
N ALA A 93 6.47 -5.27 -0.56
CA ALA A 93 7.46 -4.52 0.23
C ALA A 93 8.08 -5.40 1.32
N GLN A 94 7.26 -6.17 2.05
CA GLN A 94 7.74 -7.14 3.03
C GLN A 94 8.66 -8.18 2.40
N ALA A 95 8.27 -8.76 1.26
CA ALA A 95 9.10 -9.74 0.55
C ALA A 95 10.44 -9.15 0.09
N ALA A 96 10.44 -7.92 -0.43
CA ALA A 96 11.66 -7.22 -0.83
C ALA A 96 12.58 -6.93 0.37
N SER A 97 12.01 -6.51 1.50
CA SER A 97 12.76 -6.29 2.75
C SER A 97 13.38 -7.57 3.26
N ARG A 98 12.63 -8.68 3.24
CA ARG A 98 13.16 -10.01 3.60
C ARG A 98 14.32 -10.42 2.70
N ALA A 99 14.21 -10.22 1.39
CA ALA A 99 15.29 -10.51 0.45
C ALA A 99 16.56 -9.69 0.77
N ARG A 100 16.42 -8.39 1.05
CA ARG A 100 17.55 -7.53 1.46
C ARG A 100 18.21 -7.97 2.76
N MET A 101 17.43 -8.36 3.75
CA MET A 101 17.96 -8.87 5.02
C MET A 101 18.73 -10.18 4.81
N LEU A 102 18.26 -11.06 3.92
CA LEU A 102 18.96 -12.28 3.56
C LEU A 102 20.26 -12.01 2.81
N GLU A 103 20.26 -11.09 1.85
CA GLU A 103 21.50 -10.65 1.16
C GLU A 103 22.54 -10.16 2.18
N LEU A 104 22.11 -9.33 3.13
CA LEU A 104 22.97 -8.85 4.21
C LEU A 104 23.48 -9.99 5.09
N SER A 105 22.62 -10.96 5.43
CA SER A 105 23.00 -12.12 6.22
C SER A 105 24.09 -12.97 5.53
N LEU A 106 23.99 -13.13 4.21
CA LEU A 106 25.00 -13.82 3.41
C LEU A 106 26.32 -13.05 3.38
N ALA A 107 26.27 -11.72 3.26
CA ALA A 107 27.46 -10.87 3.32
C ALA A 107 28.16 -10.95 4.69
N ILE A 108 27.40 -10.95 5.79
CA ILE A 108 27.93 -11.14 7.15
C ILE A 108 28.57 -12.52 7.29
N GLN A 109 27.90 -13.58 6.81
CA GLN A 109 28.46 -14.93 6.87
C GLN A 109 29.75 -15.06 6.04
N ALA A 110 29.81 -14.42 4.86
CA ALA A 110 31.02 -14.38 4.04
C ALA A 110 32.17 -13.68 4.77
N TYR A 111 31.90 -12.51 5.37
CA TYR A 111 32.86 -11.77 6.18
C TYR A 111 33.37 -12.60 7.36
N GLN A 112 32.47 -13.27 8.07
CA GLN A 112 32.79 -14.12 9.21
C GLN A 112 33.68 -15.31 8.81
N ARG A 113 33.43 -15.93 7.65
CA ARG A 113 34.28 -17.02 7.15
C ARG A 113 35.71 -16.56 6.86
N GLU A 114 35.86 -15.35 6.32
CA GLU A 114 37.17 -14.80 5.95
C GLU A 114 37.93 -14.26 7.16
N ARG A 115 37.28 -13.47 8.02
CA ARG A 115 37.90 -12.74 9.13
C ARG A 115 37.80 -13.44 10.47
N ARG A 116 37.02 -14.53 10.57
CA ARG A 116 36.69 -15.25 11.82
C ARG A 116 36.13 -14.34 12.93
N ALA A 117 35.54 -13.21 12.53
CA ALA A 117 34.97 -12.20 13.41
C ALA A 117 33.66 -11.67 12.83
N LEU A 118 32.78 -11.18 13.70
CA LEU A 118 31.56 -10.47 13.29
C LEU A 118 31.90 -9.00 12.98
N PRO A 119 31.25 -8.40 11.96
CA PRO A 119 31.45 -6.99 11.65
C PRO A 119 30.89 -6.11 12.76
N SER A 120 31.39 -4.88 12.84
CA SER A 120 30.86 -3.84 13.74
C SER A 120 29.38 -3.50 13.45
N PRO A 121 28.64 -2.96 14.44
CA PRO A 121 27.22 -2.60 14.31
C PRO A 121 26.89 -1.67 13.12
N GLN A 122 27.86 -0.85 12.71
CA GLN A 122 27.73 0.12 11.62
C GLN A 122 27.93 -0.50 10.23
N LEU A 123 28.38 -1.76 10.16
CA LEU A 123 28.58 -2.52 8.91
C LEU A 123 29.51 -1.82 7.89
N THR A 124 30.35 -0.88 8.36
CA THR A 124 31.31 -0.14 7.52
C THR A 124 32.36 -1.08 6.94
N GLU A 125 32.77 -2.08 7.70
CA GLU A 125 33.70 -3.14 7.28
C GLU A 125 33.18 -3.96 6.10
N LEU A 126 31.87 -4.28 6.08
CA LEU A 126 31.26 -5.01 4.96
C LEU A 126 31.28 -4.20 3.67
N ARG A 127 31.11 -2.88 3.78
CA ARG A 127 31.20 -1.97 2.64
C ARG A 127 32.65 -1.82 2.18
N ALA A 128 33.59 -1.69 3.11
CA ALA A 128 35.02 -1.61 2.82
C ALA A 128 35.55 -2.90 2.17
N ALA A 129 35.02 -4.07 2.55
CA ALA A 129 35.33 -5.35 1.96
C ALA A 129 34.63 -5.60 0.61
N GLY A 130 33.78 -4.69 0.14
CA GLY A 130 33.02 -4.87 -1.10
C GLY A 130 31.96 -5.98 -1.04
N LEU A 131 31.58 -6.43 0.17
CA LEU A 131 30.58 -7.48 0.37
C LEU A 131 29.15 -6.94 0.39
N ALA A 132 28.99 -5.65 0.69
CA ALA A 132 27.70 -4.96 0.73
C ALA A 132 27.56 -3.95 -0.41
N HIS A 133 26.64 -4.22 -1.34
CA HIS A 133 26.36 -3.36 -2.49
C HIS A 133 25.06 -2.57 -2.25
N GLY A 134 25.18 -1.33 -1.79
CA GLY A 134 24.06 -0.39 -1.66
C GLY A 134 23.74 0.07 -0.23
N PRO A 135 22.72 0.92 -0.08
CA PRO A 135 22.27 1.39 1.23
C PRO A 135 21.69 0.24 2.06
N MET A 136 22.02 0.23 3.35
CA MET A 136 21.54 -0.74 4.35
C MET A 136 20.12 -0.39 4.78
N THR A 137 19.21 -0.38 3.82
CA THR A 137 17.82 0.04 4.02
C THR A 137 16.85 -1.03 3.55
N ASP A 138 15.70 -1.08 4.19
CA ASP A 138 14.58 -1.92 3.76
C ASP A 138 13.83 -1.32 2.56
N SER A 139 12.74 -1.98 2.13
CA SER A 139 11.94 -1.51 0.98
C SER A 139 11.21 -0.19 1.24
N TRP A 140 11.04 0.20 2.51
CA TRP A 140 10.43 1.46 2.91
C TRP A 140 11.47 2.58 3.08
N GLY A 141 12.74 2.30 2.78
CA GLY A 141 13.83 3.26 2.91
C GLY A 141 14.27 3.50 4.36
N ARG A 142 13.87 2.64 5.30
CA ARG A 142 14.29 2.71 6.71
C ARG A 142 15.59 1.95 6.90
N SER A 143 16.41 2.39 7.84
CA SER A 143 17.69 1.73 8.13
C SER A 143 17.47 0.37 8.79
N LEU A 144 18.22 -0.63 8.33
CA LEU A 144 18.30 -1.93 8.99
C LEU A 144 19.19 -1.82 10.23
N ARG A 145 18.72 -2.34 11.37
CA ARG A 145 19.49 -2.40 12.60
C ARG A 145 20.14 -3.76 12.74
N TYR A 146 21.46 -3.81 12.70
CA TYR A 146 22.24 -5.03 12.97
C TYR A 146 22.77 -5.02 14.40
N ARG A 147 22.69 -6.15 15.09
CA ARG A 147 23.23 -6.37 16.44
C ARG A 147 23.99 -7.70 16.51
N PRO A 148 25.29 -7.72 16.84
CA PRO A 148 26.06 -8.94 17.08
C PRO A 148 25.78 -9.53 18.47
N THR A 149 26.20 -10.79 18.71
CA THR A 149 25.94 -11.54 19.97
C THR A 149 26.27 -10.75 21.22
N GLY A 150 27.40 -10.03 21.22
CA GLY A 150 27.86 -9.27 22.38
C GLY A 150 26.87 -8.20 22.82
N GLU A 151 26.20 -7.53 21.87
CA GLU A 151 25.17 -6.54 22.17
C GLU A 151 23.81 -7.18 22.47
N LEU A 152 23.50 -8.32 21.83
CA LEU A 152 22.29 -9.10 22.11
C LEU A 152 22.28 -9.61 23.56
N ALA A 153 23.39 -10.15 24.04
CA ALA A 153 23.55 -10.62 25.41
C ALA A 153 23.46 -9.47 26.43
N ALA A 154 23.95 -8.28 26.07
CA ALA A 154 23.85 -7.09 26.92
C ALA A 154 22.42 -6.51 26.96
N ALA A 155 21.68 -6.54 25.84
CA ALA A 155 20.35 -5.97 25.74
C ALA A 155 19.24 -6.87 26.31
N SER A 156 19.38 -8.20 26.24
CA SER A 156 18.38 -9.14 26.75
C SER A 156 19.00 -10.49 27.09
N PRO A 157 19.61 -10.64 28.29
CA PRO A 157 20.30 -11.86 28.70
C PRO A 157 19.38 -13.09 28.81
N SER A 158 18.07 -12.90 28.96
CA SER A 158 17.06 -13.98 29.05
C SER A 158 16.32 -14.27 27.72
N ALA A 159 16.39 -13.38 26.72
CA ALA A 159 15.63 -13.49 25.46
C ALA A 159 16.50 -13.81 24.23
N ALA A 160 17.82 -13.82 24.40
CA ALA A 160 18.76 -14.28 23.39
C ALA A 160 19.00 -15.79 23.58
N PRO A 161 18.63 -16.65 22.61
CA PRO A 161 19.10 -18.03 22.60
C PRO A 161 20.63 -18.00 22.66
N LEU A 162 21.23 -18.79 23.57
CA LEU A 162 22.69 -18.93 23.79
C LEU A 162 23.49 -19.24 22.52
N LEU A 163 22.82 -19.62 21.43
CA LEU A 163 23.41 -20.01 20.15
C LEU A 163 23.32 -18.92 19.07
N THR A 164 22.66 -17.78 19.36
CA THR A 164 22.40 -16.76 18.32
C THR A 164 23.62 -15.88 18.09
N GLN A 165 24.14 -15.82 16.87
CA GLN A 165 25.36 -15.06 16.59
C GLN A 165 25.05 -13.59 16.26
N TYR A 166 23.99 -13.31 15.53
CA TYR A 166 23.58 -11.93 15.25
C TYR A 166 22.09 -11.81 14.96
N SER A 167 21.60 -10.57 14.97
CA SER A 167 20.25 -10.23 14.55
C SER A 167 20.26 -9.02 13.62
N ILE A 168 19.35 -9.04 12.64
CA ILE A 168 19.04 -7.92 11.77
C ILE A 168 17.56 -7.62 11.96
N VAL A 169 17.23 -6.36 12.20
CA VAL A 169 15.85 -5.90 12.41
C VAL A 169 15.51 -4.81 11.40
N SER A 170 14.39 -4.97 10.70
CA SER A 170 13.72 -3.90 9.95
C SER A 170 12.52 -3.44 10.75
N ALA A 171 12.35 -2.12 10.84
CA ALA A 171 11.22 -1.48 11.51
C ALA A 171 9.94 -1.47 10.64
N GLY A 172 9.90 -2.22 9.53
CA GLY A 172 8.68 -2.38 8.75
C GLY A 172 8.10 -1.08 8.17
N ALA A 173 6.77 -1.07 8.05
CA ALA A 173 6.03 0.00 7.40
C ALA A 173 5.80 1.23 8.30
N ASP A 174 5.67 1.03 9.61
CA ASP A 174 5.51 2.09 10.60
C ASP A 174 6.84 2.82 10.88
N GLY A 175 7.97 2.13 10.71
CA GLY A 175 9.31 2.67 10.93
C GLY A 175 9.68 2.74 12.41
N GLU A 176 8.91 2.09 13.29
CA GLU A 176 9.14 2.04 14.72
C GLU A 176 9.62 0.64 15.13
N PHE A 177 10.74 0.57 15.86
CA PHE A 177 11.26 -0.71 16.34
C PHE A 177 10.50 -1.17 17.60
N GLY A 178 10.30 -2.47 17.73
CA GLY A 178 9.60 -3.12 18.84
C GLY A 178 8.09 -3.27 18.61
N THR A 179 7.62 -3.06 17.38
CA THR A 179 6.21 -3.24 17.01
C THR A 179 5.97 -4.60 16.37
N ALA A 180 4.70 -4.92 16.11
CA ALA A 180 4.32 -6.18 15.46
C ALA A 180 4.76 -6.24 13.98
N ASP A 181 5.09 -5.10 13.37
CA ASP A 181 5.51 -5.00 11.97
C ASP A 181 7.02 -5.23 11.78
N ASP A 182 7.75 -5.36 12.89
CA ASP A 182 9.19 -5.64 12.87
C ASP A 182 9.50 -6.98 12.20
N LEU A 183 10.39 -6.94 11.21
CA LEU A 183 10.98 -8.14 10.62
C LEU A 183 12.30 -8.41 11.32
N VAL A 184 12.37 -9.51 12.07
CA VAL A 184 13.58 -9.94 12.78
C VAL A 184 14.18 -11.16 12.08
N LEU A 185 15.41 -11.02 11.60
CA LEU A 185 16.22 -12.12 11.09
C LEU A 185 17.33 -12.45 12.10
N ARG A 186 17.41 -13.70 12.53
CA ARG A 186 18.46 -14.21 13.42
C ARG A 186 19.21 -15.33 12.71
N ASP A 187 20.52 -15.16 12.55
CA ASP A 187 21.40 -16.14 11.88
C ASP A 187 20.87 -16.68 10.53
N GLY A 188 20.19 -15.83 9.75
CA GLY A 188 19.61 -16.21 8.45
C GLY A 188 18.19 -16.82 8.52
N VAL A 189 17.58 -16.92 9.71
CA VAL A 189 16.21 -17.41 9.91
C VAL A 189 15.30 -16.28 10.37
N PHE A 190 14.13 -16.14 9.73
CA PHE A 190 13.12 -15.16 10.17
C PHE A 190 12.43 -15.65 11.43
N MET A 191 12.43 -14.81 12.45
CA MET A 191 11.69 -15.05 13.69
C MET A 191 10.32 -14.38 13.58
N PRO A 192 9.28 -14.94 14.23
CA PRO A 192 8.05 -14.20 14.44
C PRO A 192 8.40 -12.87 15.16
N ALA A 193 7.72 -11.80 14.76
CA ALA A 193 7.90 -10.49 15.41
C ALA A 193 7.75 -10.70 16.93
N PRO A 194 8.61 -10.04 17.75
CA PRO A 194 8.39 -10.06 19.18
C PRO A 194 6.98 -9.54 19.40
N GLN A 195 6.09 -10.40 19.93
CA GLN A 195 4.82 -9.90 20.46
C GLN A 195 5.22 -8.81 21.44
N ALA A 196 4.68 -7.60 21.27
CA ALA A 196 4.89 -6.53 22.23
C ALA A 196 4.61 -7.13 23.61
N SER A 197 5.69 -7.41 24.35
CA SER A 197 5.60 -7.98 25.68
C SER A 197 4.68 -7.05 26.43
N ASP A 198 3.68 -7.65 27.08
CA ASP A 198 2.77 -7.02 28.02
C ASP A 198 3.38 -5.73 28.56
N LYS A 199 2.71 -4.60 28.28
CA LYS A 199 2.89 -3.42 29.12
C LYS A 199 2.54 -3.89 30.52
N GLU A 200 3.54 -4.33 31.28
CA GLU A 200 3.44 -4.56 32.71
C GLU A 200 2.87 -3.26 33.28
N PHE A 201 1.60 -3.32 33.64
CA PHE A 201 0.99 -2.39 34.57
C PHE A 201 1.72 -2.59 35.90
N HIS A 202 2.67 -1.70 36.19
CA HIS A 202 3.18 -1.46 37.54
C HIS A 202 2.70 -0.09 38.00
#